data_AF-A0A536FHP4-F1
#
_entry.id   AF-A0A536FHP4-F1
#
_cell.length_a   1.000
_cell.length_b   1.000
_cell.length_c   1.000
_cell.angle_alpha   90.00
_cell.angle_beta   90.00
_cell.angle_gamma   90.00
#
_symmetry.space_group_name_H-M   'P 1'
#
loop_
_entity.id
_entity.type
_entity.pdbx_description
1 polymer ?
#
loop_
_entity_poly.entity_id
_entity_poly.type
_entity_poly.pdbx_seq_one_letter_code
_entity_poly.pdbx_strand_id
1 'polypeptide(L)'
;MVRWRLRNDGQRPLRLVSALQPHARFHTEEVDIGPELPPGGRAELALPVRFSEPPGTVVENPFLIVRVRERDTEWRVLARVRVTAGHDGEPMAGDSVALSVDRVGDD
;
A
#
# COMPACT_ATOMS: atom_id res chain seq x y z
N MET A 1 10.02 9.54 -1.86
CA MET A 1 9.39 8.25 -2.25
C MET A 1 9.15 7.42 -0.99
N VAL A 2 8.03 6.69 -0.93
CA VAL A 2 7.76 5.70 0.12
C VAL A 2 7.90 4.31 -0.49
N ARG A 3 8.51 3.38 0.24
CA ARG A 3 8.72 2.01 -0.20
C ARG A 3 7.84 1.07 0.59
N TRP A 4 7.18 0.17 -0.11
CA TRP A 4 6.31 -0.86 0.45
C TRP A 4 6.89 -2.22 0.14
N ARG A 5 6.92 -3.10 1.14
CA ARG A 5 7.31 -4.49 0.95
C ARG A 5 6.05 -5.34 0.96
N LEU A 6 5.82 -6.03 -0.15
CA LEU A 6 4.72 -6.96 -0.32
C LEU A 6 5.25 -8.38 -0.19
N ARG A 7 4.52 -9.24 0.51
CA ARG A 7 4.79 -10.67 0.60
C ARG A 7 3.51 -11.43 0.35
N ASN A 8 3.58 -12.46 -0.48
CA ASN A 8 2.49 -13.39 -0.65
C ASN A 8 2.62 -14.53 0.36
N ASP A 9 1.84 -14.47 1.43
CA ASP A 9 1.77 -15.52 2.46
C ASP A 9 0.74 -16.62 2.12
N GLY A 10 0.06 -16.49 0.99
CA GLY A 10 -0.87 -17.47 0.47
C GLY A 10 -0.18 -18.65 -0.20
N GLN A 11 -0.99 -19.63 -0.60
CA GLN A 11 -0.55 -20.85 -1.29
C GLN A 11 -0.70 -20.76 -2.82
N ARG A 12 -1.17 -19.62 -3.32
CA ARG A 12 -1.46 -19.39 -4.74
C ARG A 12 -0.74 -18.15 -5.23
N PRO A 13 -0.34 -18.09 -6.52
CA PRO A 13 0.23 -16.88 -7.08
C PRO A 13 -0.80 -15.75 -7.11
N LEU A 14 -0.32 -14.53 -6.88
CA LEU A 14 -1.11 -13.30 -6.95
C LEU A 14 -0.54 -12.40 -8.04
N ARG A 15 -1.37 -11.97 -8.98
CA ARG A 15 -0.99 -10.91 -9.90
C ARG A 15 -1.18 -9.57 -9.20
N LEU A 16 -0.11 -8.78 -9.06
CA LEU A 16 -0.24 -7.40 -8.63
C LEU A 16 -0.73 -6.57 -9.81
N VAL A 17 -1.91 -5.96 -9.68
CA VAL A 17 -2.55 -5.19 -10.76
C VAL A 17 -2.09 -3.74 -10.66
N SER A 18 -2.56 -3.05 -9.63
CA SER A 18 -2.28 -1.62 -9.42
C SER A 18 -2.12 -1.29 -7.95
N ALA A 19 -1.58 -0.11 -7.67
CA ALA A 19 -1.53 0.47 -6.34
C ALA A 19 -1.94 1.95 -6.38
N LEU A 20 -2.60 2.43 -5.33
CA LEU A 20 -2.87 3.84 -5.13
C LEU A 20 -2.78 4.24 -3.65
N GLN A 21 -2.62 5.53 -3.41
CA GLN A 21 -2.65 6.12 -2.08
C GLN A 21 -3.61 7.32 -2.14
N PRO A 22 -4.87 7.20 -1.69
CA PRO A 22 -5.89 8.22 -1.93
C PRO A 22 -5.86 9.37 -0.92
N HIS A 23 -5.04 9.30 0.13
CA HIS A 23 -5.10 10.26 1.22
C HIS A 23 -4.50 11.60 0.80
N ALA A 24 -5.24 12.70 0.94
CA ALA A 24 -4.92 14.02 0.37
C ALA A 24 -3.43 14.44 0.52
N ARG A 25 -2.88 14.31 1.73
CA ARG A 25 -1.50 14.71 2.09
C ARG A 25 -0.49 13.57 2.03
N PHE A 26 -0.93 12.40 1.60
CA PHE A 26 -0.14 11.18 1.40
C PHE A 26 -0.69 10.49 0.14
N HIS A 27 -0.55 11.18 -0.98
CA HIS A 27 -1.26 10.88 -2.22
C HIS A 27 -0.34 10.37 -3.32
N THR A 28 -0.80 9.32 -4.01
CA THR A 28 -0.26 8.79 -5.26
C THR A 28 -1.46 8.35 -6.11
N GLU A 29 -1.51 8.79 -7.37
CA GLU A 29 -2.49 8.31 -8.35
C GLU A 29 -2.34 6.79 -8.55
N GLU A 30 -3.38 6.15 -9.11
CA GLU A 30 -3.30 4.72 -9.41
C GLU A 30 -2.18 4.44 -10.40
N VAL A 31 -1.27 3.55 -10.03
CA VAL A 31 -0.16 3.10 -10.86
C VAL A 31 -0.24 1.60 -11.08
N ASP A 32 -0.06 1.18 -12.33
CA ASP A 32 0.13 -0.22 -12.66
C ASP A 32 1.46 -0.70 -12.11
N ILE A 33 1.41 -1.82 -11.39
CA ILE A 33 2.61 -2.38 -10.74
C ILE A 33 3.06 -3.65 -11.45
N GLY A 34 2.15 -4.55 -11.82
CA GLY A 34 2.36 -5.53 -12.89
C GLY A 34 3.05 -6.87 -12.62
N PRO A 35 3.84 -7.15 -11.54
CA PRO A 35 4.47 -8.45 -11.39
C PRO A 35 3.50 -9.50 -10.86
N GLU A 36 3.80 -10.76 -11.15
CA GLU A 36 3.22 -11.88 -10.41
C GLU A 36 4.06 -12.15 -9.15
N LEU A 37 3.38 -12.34 -8.02
CA LEU A 37 3.95 -12.76 -6.75
C LEU A 37 3.64 -14.24 -6.53
N PRO A 38 4.62 -15.16 -6.70
CA PRO A 38 4.42 -16.56 -6.38
C PRO A 38 4.20 -16.76 -4.87
N PRO A 39 3.74 -17.95 -4.42
CA PRO A 39 3.67 -18.29 -3.00
C PRO A 39 5.03 -18.08 -2.30
N GLY A 40 5.04 -17.38 -1.18
CA GLY A 40 6.25 -16.96 -0.45
C GLY A 40 7.08 -15.86 -1.14
N GLY A 41 6.66 -15.43 -2.33
CA GLY A 41 7.29 -14.38 -3.12
C GLY A 41 7.21 -13.01 -2.45
N ARG A 42 8.14 -12.14 -2.82
CA ARG A 42 8.26 -10.78 -2.28
C ARG A 42 8.42 -9.79 -3.42
N ALA A 43 7.86 -8.60 -3.25
CA ALA A 43 8.13 -7.45 -4.10
C ALA A 43 8.36 -6.20 -3.27
N GLU A 44 9.11 -5.28 -3.85
CA GLU A 44 9.25 -3.92 -3.35
C GLU A 44 8.58 -2.97 -4.33
N LEU A 45 7.70 -2.13 -3.80
CA LEU A 45 6.98 -1.12 -4.56
C LEU A 45 7.42 0.26 -4.05
N ALA A 46 7.95 1.08 -4.95
CA ALA A 46 8.31 2.46 -4.64
C ALA A 46 7.24 3.40 -5.22
N LEU A 47 6.53 4.13 -4.34
CA LEU A 47 5.50 5.07 -4.73
C LEU A 47 5.95 6.52 -4.48
N PRO A 48 5.72 7.44 -5.44
CA PRO A 48 5.98 8.86 -5.25
C PRO A 48 4.87 9.48 -4.42
N VAL A 49 5.09 9.58 -3.11
CA VAL A 49 4.17 10.28 -2.21
C VAL A 49 4.52 11.76 -2.13
N ARG A 50 3.53 12.63 -2.32
CA ARG A 50 3.60 14.02 -1.84
C ARG A 50 3.33 14.03 -0.34
N PHE A 51 4.33 14.44 0.45
CA PHE A 51 4.25 14.54 1.90
C PHE A 51 4.97 15.82 2.33
N SER A 52 4.27 16.71 3.01
CA SER A 52 4.80 17.98 3.50
C SER A 52 4.06 18.33 4.78
N GLU A 53 4.57 17.84 5.89
CA GLU A 53 3.97 17.99 7.21
C GLU A 53 5.00 18.53 8.21
N PRO A 54 4.60 19.36 9.18
CA PRO A 54 5.48 19.79 10.25
C PRO A 54 6.02 18.58 11.04
N PRO A 55 7.28 18.62 11.51
CA PRO A 55 7.84 17.57 12.36
C PRO A 55 6.93 17.22 13.53
N GLY A 56 6.77 15.92 13.80
CA GLY A 56 5.89 15.39 14.85
C GLY A 56 4.41 15.28 14.46
N THR A 57 4.01 15.76 13.28
CA THR A 57 2.63 15.59 12.79
C THR A 57 2.32 14.12 12.57
N VAL A 58 1.23 13.64 13.18
CA VAL A 58 0.71 12.30 12.92
C VAL A 58 -0.31 12.40 11.80
N VAL A 59 -0.07 11.68 10.71
CA VAL A 59 -1.06 11.46 9.66
C VAL A 59 -1.87 10.24 10.05
N GLU A 60 -3.12 10.48 10.44
CA GLU A 60 -4.10 9.44 10.67
C GLU A 60 -4.68 8.98 9.32
N ASN A 61 -4.89 7.67 9.14
CA ASN A 61 -5.44 7.08 7.91
C ASN A 61 -4.61 7.14 6.61
N PRO A 62 -3.26 7.08 6.62
CA PRO A 62 -2.53 6.83 5.38
C PRO A 62 -2.79 5.38 4.94
N PHE A 63 -3.39 5.23 3.76
CA PHE A 63 -3.69 3.95 3.15
C PHE A 63 -2.80 3.69 1.94
N LEU A 64 -2.35 2.45 1.82
CA LEU A 64 -2.01 1.84 0.54
C LEU A 64 -3.19 0.95 0.14
N ILE A 65 -3.70 1.15 -1.07
CA ILE A 65 -4.64 0.21 -1.69
C ILE A 65 -3.89 -0.51 -2.80
N VAL A 66 -3.94 -1.83 -2.79
CA VAL A 66 -3.38 -2.68 -3.83
C VAL A 66 -4.51 -3.50 -4.43
N ARG A 67 -4.68 -3.43 -5.74
CA ARG A 67 -5.51 -4.39 -6.48
C ARG A 67 -4.66 -5.60 -6.81
N VAL A 68 -5.14 -6.77 -6.41
CA VAL A 68 -4.49 -8.04 -6.70
C VAL A 68 -5.49 -8.99 -7.33
N ARG A 69 -5.00 -9.86 -8.21
CA ARG A 69 -5.82 -10.88 -8.83
C ARG A 69 -5.31 -12.26 -8.44
N GLU A 70 -6.22 -13.08 -7.90
CA GLU A 70 -5.99 -14.51 -7.72
C GLU A 70 -6.88 -15.24 -8.73
N ARG A 71 -6.27 -15.89 -9.73
CA ARG A 71 -6.99 -16.51 -10.86
C ARG A 71 -7.88 -15.48 -11.58
N ASP A 72 -9.20 -15.69 -11.56
CA ASP A 72 -10.19 -14.82 -12.20
C ASP A 72 -10.86 -13.85 -11.22
N THR A 73 -10.48 -13.89 -9.94
CA THR A 73 -11.06 -13.03 -8.90
C THR A 73 -10.12 -11.89 -8.58
N GLU A 74 -10.63 -10.67 -8.67
CA GLU A 74 -9.91 -9.47 -8.25
C GLU A 74 -10.29 -9.07 -6.82
N TRP A 75 -9.27 -8.66 -6.06
CA TRP A 75 -9.35 -8.31 -4.66
C TRP A 75 -8.74 -6.94 -4.44
N ARG A 76 -9.34 -6.18 -3.53
CA ARG A 76 -8.82 -4.92 -3.02
C ARG A 76 -8.22 -5.18 -1.64
N VAL A 77 -6.90 -5.04 -1.53
CA VAL A 77 -6.18 -5.09 -0.25
C VAL A 77 -5.94 -3.67 0.21
N LEU A 78 -6.44 -3.32 1.39
CA LEU A 78 -6.24 -2.02 2.01
C LEU A 78 -5.31 -2.17 3.21
N ALA A 79 -4.17 -1.50 3.16
CA ALA A 79 -3.20 -1.43 4.23
C ALA A 79 -3.21 -0.03 4.86
N ARG A 80 -3.70 0.06 6.09
CA ARG A 80 -3.67 1.27 6.90
C ARG A 80 -2.43 1.25 7.76
N VAL A 81 -1.59 2.27 7.60
CA VAL A 81 -0.41 2.48 8.44
C VAL A 81 -0.61 3.71 9.32
N ARG A 82 0.25 3.87 10.33
CA ARG A 82 0.42 5.17 10.99
C ARG A 82 1.68 5.81 10.41
N VAL A 83 1.60 7.07 10.00
CA VAL A 83 2.77 7.83 9.55
C VAL A 83 2.95 9.02 10.47
N THR A 84 4.17 9.24 10.93
CA THR A 84 4.56 10.44 11.67
C THR A 84 5.59 11.19 10.83
N ALA A 85 5.46 12.51 10.74
CA ALA A 85 6.49 13.34 10.16
C ALA A 85 7.72 13.33 11.09
N GLY A 86 8.86 12.89 10.56
CA GLY A 86 10.14 12.88 11.24
C GLY A 86 10.70 14.30 11.42
N HIS A 87 11.94 14.37 11.88
CA HIS A 87 12.55 15.65 12.24
C HIS A 87 12.76 16.56 11.01
N ASP A 88 13.00 15.97 9.84
CA ASP A 88 13.20 16.67 8.57
C ASP A 88 11.89 16.76 7.76
N GLY A 89 10.75 16.40 8.36
CA GLY A 89 9.46 16.34 7.69
C GLY A 89 9.30 15.13 6.78
N GLU A 90 10.18 14.13 6.87
CA GLU A 90 10.10 12.87 6.16
C GLU A 90 9.02 11.95 6.75
N PRO A 91 8.32 11.13 5.94
CA PRO A 91 7.32 10.21 6.48
C PRO A 91 8.00 9.02 7.17
N MET A 92 7.78 8.87 8.47
CA MET A 92 8.20 7.72 9.27
C MET A 92 7.02 6.77 9.48
N ALA A 93 7.18 5.51 9.09
CA ALA A 93 6.16 4.48 9.36
C ALA A 93 6.17 4.10 10.84
N GLY A 94 5.00 3.95 11.43
CA GLY A 94 4.83 3.34 12.75
C GLY A 94 4.97 1.81 12.70
N ASP A 95 4.98 1.19 13.89
CA ASP A 95 5.26 -0.24 14.03
C ASP A 95 4.10 -1.17 13.63
N SER A 96 2.91 -0.61 13.35
CA SER A 96 1.70 -1.40 13.06
C SER A 96 1.09 -1.07 11.71
N VAL A 97 0.60 -2.12 11.06
CA VAL A 97 -0.17 -2.08 9.82
C VAL A 97 -1.47 -2.85 10.05
N ALA A 98 -2.61 -2.21 9.81
CA ALA A 98 -3.90 -2.89 9.78
C ALA A 98 -4.25 -3.23 8.33
N LEU A 99 -4.68 -4.46 8.07
CA LEU A 99 -5.03 -4.95 6.75
C LEU A 99 -6.51 -5.31 6.67
N SER A 100 -7.17 -4.92 5.58
CA SER A 100 -8.47 -5.47 5.18
C SER A 100 -8.43 -5.92 3.72
N VAL A 101 -9.28 -6.87 3.38
CA VAL A 101 -9.36 -7.46 2.04
C VAL A 101 -10.81 -7.59 1.65
N ASP A 102 -11.16 -6.99 0.51
CA ASP A 102 -12.51 -7.05 -0.06
C ASP A 102 -12.42 -7.63 -1.47
N ARG A 103 -13.44 -8.38 -1.89
CA ARG A 103 -13.58 -8.76 -3.29
C ARG A 103 -14.05 -7.55 -4.09
N VAL A 104 -13.44 -7.31 -5.26
CA VAL A 104 -13.89 -6.23 -6.15
C VAL A 104 -15.24 -6.64 -6.78
N GLY A 105 -16.23 -5.75 -6.69
CA GLY A 105 -17.58 -5.98 -7.24
C GLY A 105 -18.65 -6.38 -6.23
N ASP A 106 -18.33 -6.41 -4.93
CA ASP A 106 -19.28 -6.71 -3.84
C ASP A 106 -19.77 -5.45 -3.07
N ASP A 107 -19.72 -4.26 -3.69
CA ASP A 107 -20.22 -2.99 -3.09
C ASP A 107 -21.75 -2.93 -2.97
#